data_AF-A0A4R2P4H2-F1
#
_entry.id   AF-A0A4R2P4H2-F1
#
_cell.length_a   1.000
_cell.length_b   1.000
_cell.length_c   1.000
_cell.angle_alpha   90.00
_cell.angle_beta   90.00
_cell.angle_gamma   90.00
#
_symmetry.space_group_name_H-M   'P 1'
#
loop_
_entity.id
_entity.type
_entity.pdbx_description
1 polymer ?
#
loop_
_entity_poly.entity_id
_entity_poly.type
_entity_poly.pdbx_seq_one_letter_code
_entity_poly.pdbx_strand_id
1 'polypeptide(L)'
;MELPRKNYPFSFKKTLNYTLLTAAGILFIVPLLWMAATSLKPSNEIFTMPPKWFGSHVEWTNYFKAWDYFPFLRFYINTIIVSLSTVVLVLLTSSLAAYAFARMRFKGRDMLFLLYLGTLMIPGQVTIVPLFILMKYLGWVDTYQALILPGAFSAFGTFLLRQFFLTIPVELEEAARIDGCSRFGLYWRILLPLSGPGLAALGIFTFIGQWNNFLWPLIITNTDSMKTLPLGIAMFQSQSGTQWHLMMAASSIAIIPTLIVFICAQKYFIKGITMTGMGGR
;
A
#
# COMPACT_ATOMS: atom_id res chain seq x y z
N MET A 1 4.83 -31.14 42.59
CA MET A 1 4.67 -31.82 41.28
C MET A 1 5.19 -30.85 40.22
N GLU A 2 6.50 -30.87 39.99
CA GLU A 2 7.16 -30.01 39.00
C GLU A 2 7.04 -30.67 37.61
N LEU A 3 6.52 -29.94 36.64
CA LEU A 3 6.45 -30.41 35.25
C LEU A 3 7.88 -30.54 34.70
N PRO A 4 8.23 -31.66 34.02
CA PRO A 4 9.57 -31.87 33.51
C PRO A 4 9.89 -30.86 32.40
N ARG A 5 10.95 -30.08 32.57
CA ARG A 5 11.53 -29.24 31.50
C ARG A 5 12.03 -30.16 30.38
N LYS A 6 11.28 -30.24 29.27
CA LYS A 6 11.75 -30.90 28.04
C LYS A 6 12.96 -30.12 27.50
N ASN A 7 14.16 -30.66 27.70
CA ASN A 7 15.36 -30.26 26.96
C ASN A 7 15.18 -30.65 25.49
N TYR A 8 14.76 -29.71 24.66
CA TYR A 8 14.80 -29.89 23.21
C TYR A 8 16.28 -29.87 22.77
N PRO A 9 16.79 -30.90 22.08
CA PRO A 9 18.16 -30.88 21.58
C PRO A 9 18.33 -29.68 20.64
N PHE A 10 19.47 -28.99 20.76
CA PHE A 10 19.88 -27.90 19.88
C PHE A 10 19.80 -28.39 18.42
N SER A 11 18.77 -27.98 17.69
CA SER A 11 18.65 -28.31 16.28
C SER A 11 19.47 -27.30 15.49
N PHE A 12 20.66 -27.71 15.03
CA PHE A 12 21.56 -26.88 14.21
C PHE A 12 20.82 -26.17 13.06
N LYS A 13 19.86 -26.86 12.43
CA LYS A 13 18.99 -26.29 11.39
C LYS A 13 18.13 -25.11 11.90
N LYS A 14 17.56 -25.21 13.10
CA LYS A 14 16.79 -24.11 13.71
C LYS A 14 17.69 -22.92 14.01
N THR A 15 18.85 -23.15 14.63
CA THR A 15 19.80 -22.08 14.95
C THR A 15 20.27 -21.37 13.68
N LEU A 16 20.67 -22.12 12.65
CA LEU A 16 21.06 -21.56 11.35
C LEU A 16 19.95 -20.73 10.72
N ASN A 17 18.70 -21.23 10.72
CA ASN A 17 17.56 -20.48 10.19
C ASN A 17 17.31 -19.19 10.96
N TYR A 18 17.33 -19.20 12.30
CA TYR A 18 17.15 -17.99 13.09
C TYR A 18 18.28 -16.98 12.86
N THR A 19 19.53 -17.44 12.76
CA THR A 19 20.66 -16.55 12.46
C THR A 19 20.52 -15.91 11.09
N LEU A 20 20.18 -16.68 10.05
CA LEU A 20 19.98 -16.16 8.69
C LEU A 20 18.81 -15.17 8.62
N LEU A 21 17.69 -15.48 9.26
CA LEU A 21 16.53 -14.59 9.32
C LEU A 21 16.84 -13.30 10.09
N THR A 22 17.60 -13.38 11.18
CA THR A 22 18.02 -12.20 11.96
C THR A 22 18.99 -11.34 11.16
N ALA A 23 19.98 -11.94 10.50
CA ALA A 23 20.93 -11.23 9.66
C ALA A 23 20.22 -10.53 8.48
N ALA A 24 19.29 -11.23 7.82
CA ALA A 24 18.45 -10.64 6.78
C ALA A 24 17.61 -9.47 7.34
N GLY A 25 16.98 -9.65 8.50
CA GLY A 25 16.22 -8.59 9.17
C GLY A 25 17.06 -7.34 9.45
N ILE A 26 18.28 -7.52 9.97
CA ILE A 26 19.21 -6.41 10.20
C ILE A 26 19.56 -5.72 8.88
N LEU A 27 19.88 -6.49 7.83
CA LEU A 27 20.22 -5.96 6.51
C LEU A 27 19.11 -5.06 5.93
N PHE A 28 17.83 -5.45 6.09
CA PHE A 28 16.70 -4.64 5.63
C PHE A 28 16.43 -3.38 6.47
N ILE A 29 16.81 -3.39 7.75
CA ILE A 29 16.63 -2.24 8.65
C ILE A 29 17.74 -1.19 8.46
N VAL A 30 18.94 -1.60 8.07
CA VAL A 30 20.11 -0.72 7.91
C VAL A 30 19.83 0.53 7.05
N PRO A 31 19.20 0.46 5.86
CA PRO A 31 18.91 1.65 5.06
C PRO A 31 17.96 2.64 5.77
N LEU A 32 17.01 2.14 6.55
CA LEU A 32 16.06 2.97 7.32
C LEU A 32 16.78 3.68 8.47
N LEU A 33 17.66 2.97 9.16
CA LEU A 33 18.50 3.56 10.20
C LEU A 33 19.47 4.58 9.60
N TRP A 34 20.04 4.31 8.42
CA TRP A 34 20.92 5.23 7.72
C TRP A 34 20.20 6.50 7.28
N MET A 35 18.96 6.37 6.78
CA MET A 35 18.09 7.50 6.46
C MET A 35 17.83 8.37 7.68
N ALA A 36 17.40 7.77 8.80
CA ALA A 36 17.12 8.49 10.04
C ALA A 36 18.38 9.09 10.68
N ALA A 37 19.52 8.44 10.55
CA ALA A 37 20.79 8.97 11.05
C ALA A 37 21.27 10.14 10.18
N THR A 38 21.13 10.04 8.86
CA THR A 38 21.54 11.10 7.92
C THR A 38 20.64 12.33 8.01
N SER A 39 19.35 12.17 8.30
CA SER A 39 18.45 13.30 8.52
C SER A 39 18.82 14.16 9.74
N LEU A 40 19.58 13.59 10.68
CA LEU A 40 20.06 14.26 11.89
C LEU A 40 21.48 14.82 11.76
N LYS A 41 22.12 14.70 10.59
CA LYS A 41 23.48 15.23 10.37
C LYS A 41 23.47 16.69 9.93
N PRO A 42 24.54 17.44 10.27
CA PRO A 42 24.86 18.70 9.60
C PRO A 42 25.06 18.50 8.09
N SER A 43 24.65 19.48 7.29
CA SER A 43 24.64 19.36 5.82
C SER A 43 26.02 19.13 5.19
N ASN A 44 27.06 19.68 5.80
CA ASN A 44 28.46 19.58 5.39
C ASN A 44 29.11 18.23 5.74
N GLU A 45 28.47 17.41 6.57
CA GLU A 45 29.03 16.15 7.06
C GLU A 45 28.42 14.90 6.41
N ILE A 46 27.49 15.09 5.46
CA ILE A 46 26.78 13.97 4.81
C ILE A 46 27.73 13.08 4.00
N PHE A 47 28.73 13.69 3.35
CA PHE A 47 29.67 13.03 2.44
C PHE A 47 31.09 12.90 3.01
N THR A 48 31.25 12.86 4.35
CA THR A 48 32.57 12.63 4.96
C THR A 48 33.07 11.21 4.66
N MET A 49 34.37 11.08 4.39
CA MET A 49 35.05 9.80 4.23
C MET A 49 36.03 9.59 5.41
N PRO A 50 35.95 8.46 6.15
CA PRO A 50 34.98 7.37 6.02
C PRO A 50 33.55 7.78 6.40
N PRO A 51 32.50 7.12 5.87
CA PRO A 51 31.11 7.44 6.20
C PRO A 51 30.86 7.26 7.70
N LYS A 52 30.36 8.30 8.34
CA LYS A 52 29.99 8.27 9.76
C LYS A 52 28.51 7.99 9.90
N TRP A 53 28.12 7.19 10.89
CA TRP A 53 26.71 7.01 11.23
C TRP A 53 26.11 8.29 11.84
N PHE A 54 26.85 8.95 12.71
CA PHE A 54 26.45 10.17 13.39
C PHE A 54 27.34 11.35 12.99
N GLY A 55 26.75 12.55 12.91
CA GLY A 55 27.49 13.79 12.70
C GLY A 55 28.18 14.27 13.98
N SER A 56 28.88 15.39 13.90
CA SER A 56 29.51 16.07 15.04
C SER A 56 28.50 16.46 16.12
N HIS A 57 27.26 16.74 15.72
CA HIS A 57 26.14 17.00 16.60
C HIS A 57 24.83 16.58 15.92
N VAL A 58 23.75 16.53 16.70
CA VAL A 58 22.41 16.17 16.22
C VAL A 58 21.67 17.43 15.77
N GLU A 59 21.38 17.52 14.48
CA GLU A 59 20.73 18.67 13.84
C GLU A 59 19.21 18.44 13.71
N TRP A 60 18.47 18.57 14.80
CA TRP A 60 17.00 18.44 14.80
C TRP A 60 16.32 19.48 13.91
N THR A 61 16.97 20.62 13.67
CA THR A 61 16.41 21.70 12.83
C THR A 61 16.12 21.23 11.41
N ASN A 62 16.75 20.15 10.93
CA ASN A 62 16.50 19.56 9.62
C ASN A 62 15.05 19.11 9.43
N TYR A 63 14.37 18.64 10.49
CA TYR A 63 12.97 18.23 10.40
C TYR A 63 12.05 19.44 10.21
N PHE A 64 12.28 20.51 10.97
CA PHE A 64 11.53 21.76 10.84
C PHE A 64 11.81 22.43 9.49
N LYS A 65 13.09 22.51 9.10
CA LYS A 65 13.50 23.02 7.79
C LYS A 65 12.85 22.22 6.67
N ALA A 66 12.87 20.89 6.71
CA ALA A 66 12.23 20.07 5.69
C ALA A 66 10.72 20.27 5.62
N TRP A 67 10.08 20.51 6.77
CA TRP A 67 8.65 20.80 6.86
C TRP A 67 8.27 22.16 6.26
N ASP A 68 9.13 23.17 6.44
CA ASP A 68 8.89 24.55 6.00
C ASP A 68 9.49 24.88 4.62
N TYR A 69 10.41 24.05 4.10
CA TYR A 69 11.13 24.30 2.84
C TYR A 69 10.19 24.38 1.63
N PHE A 70 9.13 23.57 1.65
CA PHE A 70 8.07 23.51 0.66
C PHE A 70 6.73 23.47 1.39
N PRO A 71 5.58 23.60 0.71
CA PRO A 71 4.27 23.33 1.32
C PRO A 71 4.09 21.82 1.64
N PHE A 72 4.95 21.28 2.49
CA PHE A 72 5.09 19.85 2.79
C PHE A 72 3.83 19.29 3.46
N LEU A 73 3.23 20.05 4.38
CA LEU A 73 1.94 19.71 4.97
C LEU A 73 0.85 19.52 3.90
N ARG A 74 0.84 20.37 2.86
CA ARG A 74 -0.12 20.23 1.75
C ARG A 74 0.13 18.95 0.97
N PHE A 75 1.40 18.64 0.65
CA PHE A 75 1.75 17.39 -0.03
C PHE A 75 1.33 16.16 0.78
N TYR A 76 1.52 16.22 2.11
CA TYR A 76 1.16 15.16 3.03
C TYR A 76 -0.36 14.94 3.08
N ILE A 77 -1.14 16.02 3.21
CA ILE A 77 -2.60 16.00 3.18
C ILE A 77 -3.10 15.48 1.83
N ASN A 78 -2.52 15.93 0.72
CA ASN A 78 -2.87 15.45 -0.61
C ASN A 78 -2.67 13.93 -0.72
N THR A 79 -1.53 13.41 -0.26
CA THR A 79 -1.27 11.96 -0.28
C THR A 79 -2.26 11.19 0.59
N ILE A 80 -2.61 11.69 1.78
CA ILE A 80 -3.62 11.06 2.64
C ILE A 80 -4.98 11.02 1.93
N ILE A 81 -5.44 12.17 1.40
CA ILE A 81 -6.74 12.26 0.73
C ILE A 81 -6.78 11.31 -0.47
N VAL A 82 -5.76 11.35 -1.32
CA VAL A 82 -5.69 10.53 -2.54
C VAL A 82 -5.62 9.05 -2.19
N SER A 83 -4.73 8.65 -1.28
CA SER A 83 -4.56 7.23 -0.91
C SER A 83 -5.79 6.66 -0.23
N LEU A 84 -6.36 7.34 0.77
CA LEU A 84 -7.54 6.83 1.50
C LEU A 84 -8.79 6.80 0.61
N SER A 85 -9.02 7.85 -0.18
CA SER A 85 -10.17 7.89 -1.10
C SER A 85 -10.08 6.77 -2.14
N THR A 86 -8.88 6.54 -2.68
CA THR A 86 -8.66 5.46 -3.65
C THR A 86 -8.85 4.09 -3.00
N VAL A 87 -8.37 3.87 -1.77
CA VAL A 87 -8.59 2.62 -1.03
C VAL A 87 -10.08 2.35 -0.83
N VAL A 88 -10.84 3.35 -0.37
CA VAL A 88 -12.29 3.21 -0.17
C VAL A 88 -12.98 2.86 -1.48
N LEU A 89 -12.67 3.58 -2.56
CA LEU A 89 -13.26 3.31 -3.88
C LEU A 89 -12.89 1.93 -4.41
N VAL A 90 -11.63 1.52 -4.32
CA VAL A 90 -11.18 0.19 -4.76
C VAL A 90 -11.87 -0.91 -3.96
N LEU A 91 -11.96 -0.79 -2.63
CA LEU A 91 -12.65 -1.79 -1.81
C LEU A 91 -14.14 -1.88 -2.19
N LEU A 92 -14.80 -0.75 -2.43
CA LEU A 92 -16.20 -0.72 -2.83
C LEU A 92 -16.40 -1.31 -4.24
N THR A 93 -15.68 -0.81 -5.25
CA THR A 93 -15.84 -1.23 -6.64
C THR A 93 -15.44 -2.69 -6.84
N SER A 94 -14.31 -3.12 -6.25
CA SER A 94 -13.84 -4.50 -6.37
C SER A 94 -14.73 -5.47 -5.60
N SER A 95 -15.24 -5.12 -4.41
CA SER A 95 -16.13 -6.03 -3.67
C SER A 95 -17.49 -6.19 -4.35
N LEU A 96 -18.05 -5.11 -4.91
CA LEU A 96 -19.29 -5.18 -5.70
C LEU A 96 -19.11 -6.04 -6.96
N ALA A 97 -18.03 -5.79 -7.72
CA ALA A 97 -17.73 -6.59 -8.91
C ALA A 97 -17.48 -8.06 -8.56
N ALA A 98 -16.73 -8.32 -7.48
CA ALA A 98 -16.46 -9.66 -6.99
C ALA A 98 -17.75 -10.39 -6.61
N TYR A 99 -18.71 -9.70 -5.96
CA TYR A 99 -20.00 -10.26 -5.60
C TYR A 99 -20.79 -10.68 -6.84
N ALA A 100 -20.83 -9.82 -7.86
CA ALA A 100 -21.48 -10.13 -9.13
C ALA A 100 -20.84 -11.37 -9.79
N PHE A 101 -19.52 -11.45 -9.86
CA PHE A 101 -18.83 -12.59 -10.49
C PHE A 101 -18.81 -13.88 -9.63
N ALA A 102 -18.99 -13.79 -8.31
CA ALA A 102 -18.99 -14.94 -7.41
C ALA A 102 -20.38 -15.54 -7.20
N ARG A 103 -21.42 -14.70 -7.09
CA ARG A 103 -22.76 -15.12 -6.63
C ARG A 103 -23.87 -14.92 -7.66
N MET A 104 -23.77 -13.90 -8.51
CA MET A 104 -24.81 -13.67 -9.49
C MET A 104 -24.68 -14.64 -10.68
N ARG A 105 -25.83 -15.09 -11.19
CA ARG A 105 -25.92 -15.91 -12.40
C ARG A 105 -26.45 -15.02 -13.53
N PHE A 106 -25.62 -14.77 -14.54
CA PHE A 106 -26.00 -14.02 -15.74
C PHE A 106 -25.23 -14.55 -16.96
N LYS A 107 -25.82 -14.39 -18.15
CA LYS A 107 -25.23 -14.90 -19.41
C LYS A 107 -23.90 -14.19 -19.68
N GLY A 108 -22.85 -14.96 -19.98
CA GLY A 108 -21.52 -14.43 -20.29
C GLY A 108 -20.64 -14.07 -19.09
N ARG A 109 -21.07 -14.35 -17.85
CA ARG A 109 -20.33 -14.03 -16.61
C ARG A 109 -18.85 -14.47 -16.66
N ASP A 110 -18.59 -15.72 -17.01
CA ASP A 110 -17.23 -16.27 -16.93
C ASP A 110 -16.33 -15.72 -18.05
N MET A 111 -16.91 -15.43 -19.24
CA MET A 111 -16.20 -14.75 -20.33
C MET A 111 -15.86 -13.30 -19.94
N LEU A 112 -16.82 -12.56 -19.36
CA LEU A 112 -16.58 -11.20 -18.87
C LEU A 112 -15.52 -11.18 -17.76
N PHE A 113 -15.54 -12.17 -16.87
CA PHE A 113 -14.50 -12.29 -15.85
C PHE A 113 -13.12 -12.56 -16.47
N LEU A 114 -13.03 -13.41 -17.49
CA LEU A 114 -11.78 -13.69 -18.19
C LEU A 114 -11.24 -12.46 -18.94
N LEU A 115 -12.11 -11.70 -19.62
CA LEU A 115 -11.74 -10.40 -20.20
C LEU A 115 -11.25 -9.42 -19.14
N TYR A 116 -11.91 -9.39 -17.99
CA TYR A 116 -11.54 -8.55 -16.87
C TYR A 116 -10.14 -8.91 -16.35
N LEU A 117 -9.80 -10.20 -16.26
CA LEU A 117 -8.44 -10.66 -15.93
C LEU A 117 -7.41 -10.32 -17.02
N GLY A 118 -7.81 -10.35 -18.29
CA GLY A 118 -6.95 -9.95 -19.41
C GLY A 118 -6.42 -8.53 -19.27
N THR A 119 -7.15 -7.63 -18.61
CA THR A 119 -6.68 -6.26 -18.34
C THR A 119 -5.43 -6.21 -17.46
N LEU A 120 -5.17 -7.23 -16.64
CA LEU A 120 -3.95 -7.31 -15.82
C LEU A 120 -2.68 -7.52 -16.63
N MET A 121 -2.81 -8.01 -17.87
CA MET A 121 -1.67 -8.17 -18.78
C MET A 121 -1.24 -6.85 -19.42
N ILE A 122 -2.07 -5.80 -19.33
CA ILE A 122 -1.77 -4.49 -19.89
C ILE A 122 -0.89 -3.71 -18.89
N PRO A 123 0.34 -3.33 -19.25
CA PRO A 123 1.19 -2.53 -18.39
C PRO A 123 0.60 -1.12 -18.23
N GLY A 124 0.54 -0.62 -16.99
CA GLY A 124 -0.03 0.70 -16.70
C GLY A 124 0.66 1.84 -17.44
N GLN A 125 1.95 1.71 -17.77
CA GLN A 125 2.71 2.71 -18.51
C GLN A 125 2.16 2.95 -19.93
N VAL A 126 1.60 1.93 -20.57
CA VAL A 126 1.01 2.05 -21.91
C VAL A 126 -0.31 2.82 -21.86
N THR A 127 -1.04 2.76 -20.75
CA THR A 127 -2.32 3.45 -20.59
C THR A 127 -2.18 4.89 -20.10
N ILE A 128 -1.01 5.31 -19.63
CA ILE A 128 -0.76 6.66 -19.09
C ILE A 128 -1.09 7.76 -20.09
N VAL A 129 -0.63 7.66 -21.35
CA VAL A 129 -0.84 8.72 -22.35
C VAL A 129 -2.33 8.85 -22.70
N PRO A 130 -3.05 7.75 -23.07
CA PRO A 130 -4.50 7.82 -23.26
C PRO A 130 -5.26 8.34 -22.04
N LEU A 131 -4.85 7.93 -20.84
CA LEU A 131 -5.49 8.35 -19.60
C LEU A 131 -5.28 9.85 -19.34
N PHE A 132 -4.08 10.39 -19.53
CA PHE A 132 -3.81 11.82 -19.44
C PHE A 132 -4.66 12.61 -20.43
N ILE A 133 -4.73 12.16 -21.68
CA ILE A 133 -5.56 12.77 -22.71
C ILE A 133 -7.04 12.79 -22.27
N LEU A 134 -7.55 11.69 -21.72
CA LEU A 134 -8.92 11.61 -21.19
C LEU A 134 -9.13 12.62 -20.04
N MET A 135 -8.23 12.68 -19.06
CA MET A 135 -8.34 13.64 -17.96
C MET A 135 -8.29 15.09 -18.45
N LYS A 136 -7.50 15.37 -19.49
CA LYS A 136 -7.46 16.68 -20.16
C LYS A 136 -8.79 17.01 -20.85
N TYR A 137 -9.37 16.08 -21.59
CA TYR A 137 -10.69 16.27 -22.21
C TYR A 137 -11.80 16.50 -21.18
N LEU A 138 -11.72 15.85 -20.02
CA LEU A 138 -12.65 16.05 -18.90
C LEU A 138 -12.40 17.36 -18.12
N GLY A 139 -11.30 18.06 -18.38
CA GLY A 139 -10.89 19.24 -17.61
C GLY A 139 -10.46 18.93 -16.18
N TRP A 140 -10.01 17.70 -15.89
CA TRP A 140 -9.64 17.25 -14.55
C TRP A 140 -8.15 17.36 -14.24
N VAL A 141 -7.33 17.82 -15.19
CA VAL A 141 -5.88 18.01 -14.95
C VAL A 141 -5.69 18.93 -13.74
N ASP A 142 -4.73 18.58 -12.88
CA ASP A 142 -4.44 19.28 -11.62
C ASP A 142 -5.61 19.26 -10.60
N THR A 143 -6.35 18.15 -10.51
CA THR A 143 -7.44 17.97 -9.53
C THR A 143 -7.38 16.65 -8.78
N TYR A 144 -8.08 16.55 -7.64
CA TYR A 144 -8.18 15.30 -6.88
C TYR A 144 -8.87 14.19 -7.66
N GLN A 145 -9.85 14.51 -8.50
CA GLN A 145 -10.57 13.54 -9.32
C GLN A 145 -9.61 12.81 -10.26
N ALA A 146 -8.70 13.55 -10.90
CA ALA A 146 -7.69 12.93 -11.77
C ALA A 146 -6.65 12.13 -11.00
N LEU A 147 -6.37 12.45 -9.73
CA LEU A 147 -5.48 11.66 -8.88
C LEU A 147 -6.14 10.37 -8.36
N ILE A 148 -7.45 10.39 -8.12
CA ILE A 148 -8.18 9.31 -7.43
C ILE A 148 -8.85 8.34 -8.41
N LEU A 149 -9.66 8.85 -9.34
CA LEU A 149 -10.58 8.02 -10.14
C LEU A 149 -9.88 7.02 -11.06
N PRO A 150 -8.74 7.32 -11.70
CA PRO A 150 -8.06 6.32 -12.53
C PRO A 150 -7.63 5.08 -11.75
N GLY A 151 -7.30 5.23 -10.47
CA GLY A 151 -6.92 4.14 -9.57
C GLY A 151 -8.08 3.47 -8.86
N ALA A 152 -9.33 3.94 -9.04
CA ALA A 152 -10.50 3.50 -8.29
C ALA A 152 -11.02 2.09 -8.68
N PHE A 153 -10.51 1.53 -9.78
CA PHE A 153 -10.90 0.20 -10.28
C PHE A 153 -9.69 -0.72 -10.29
N SER A 154 -9.86 -1.93 -9.75
CA SER A 154 -8.78 -2.91 -9.68
C SER A 154 -9.22 -4.29 -10.15
N ALA A 155 -8.62 -4.75 -11.26
CA ALA A 155 -8.84 -6.10 -11.76
C ALA A 155 -8.35 -7.16 -10.77
N PHE A 156 -7.20 -6.92 -10.16
CA PHE A 156 -6.63 -7.75 -9.11
C PHE A 156 -7.50 -7.77 -7.86
N GLY A 157 -7.99 -6.60 -7.42
CA GLY A 157 -8.86 -6.50 -6.25
C GLY A 157 -10.15 -7.29 -6.42
N THR A 158 -10.80 -7.19 -7.58
CA THR A 158 -12.00 -7.97 -7.91
C THR A 158 -11.70 -9.46 -7.96
N PHE A 159 -10.59 -9.87 -8.58
CA PHE A 159 -10.18 -11.28 -8.59
C PHE A 159 -9.96 -11.81 -7.18
N LEU A 160 -9.17 -11.09 -6.37
CA LEU A 160 -8.84 -11.48 -5.00
C LEU A 160 -10.10 -11.65 -4.15
N LEU A 161 -10.96 -10.63 -4.11
CA LEU A 161 -12.20 -10.69 -3.33
C LEU A 161 -13.16 -11.74 -3.85
N ARG A 162 -13.19 -12.01 -5.17
CA ARG A 162 -13.98 -13.11 -5.72
C ARG A 162 -13.50 -14.45 -5.20
N GLN A 163 -12.19 -14.67 -5.09
CA GLN A 163 -11.67 -15.91 -4.50
C GLN A 163 -12.11 -16.07 -3.05
N PHE A 164 -12.07 -15.00 -2.25
CA PHE A 164 -12.60 -15.02 -0.88
C PHE A 164 -14.11 -15.29 -0.82
N PHE A 165 -14.91 -14.68 -1.69
CA PHE A 165 -16.34 -14.95 -1.73
C PHE A 165 -16.64 -16.41 -2.10
N LEU A 166 -15.85 -17.02 -2.99
CA LEU A 166 -16.05 -18.42 -3.37
C LEU A 166 -15.73 -19.42 -2.26
N THR A 167 -14.88 -19.08 -1.27
CA THR A 167 -14.61 -19.97 -0.13
C THR A 167 -15.72 -19.95 0.92
N ILE A 168 -16.60 -18.94 0.89
CA ILE A 168 -17.74 -18.86 1.80
C ILE A 168 -18.81 -19.87 1.35
N PRO A 169 -19.30 -20.77 2.22
CA PRO A 169 -20.29 -21.78 1.87
C PRO A 169 -21.60 -21.16 1.34
N VAL A 170 -22.23 -21.80 0.36
CA VAL A 170 -23.47 -21.32 -0.28
C VAL A 170 -24.67 -21.49 0.65
N GLU A 171 -24.60 -22.41 1.59
CA GLU A 171 -25.62 -22.73 2.59
C GLU A 171 -25.93 -21.51 3.47
N LEU A 172 -24.94 -20.64 3.74
CA LEU A 172 -25.15 -19.38 4.46
C LEU A 172 -26.00 -18.40 3.66
N GLU A 173 -25.88 -18.41 2.33
CA GLU A 173 -26.72 -17.59 1.46
C GLU A 173 -28.15 -18.14 1.37
N GLU A 174 -28.30 -19.46 1.32
CA GLU A 174 -29.62 -20.11 1.32
C GLU A 174 -30.37 -19.85 2.63
N ALA A 175 -29.70 -20.01 3.78
CA ALA A 175 -30.26 -19.70 5.08
C ALA A 175 -30.68 -18.23 5.19
N ALA A 176 -29.82 -17.29 4.79
CA ALA A 176 -30.14 -15.87 4.81
C ALA A 176 -31.33 -15.52 3.90
N ARG A 177 -31.48 -16.21 2.76
CA ARG A 177 -32.61 -16.01 1.85
C ARG A 177 -33.93 -16.54 2.45
N ILE A 178 -33.89 -17.66 3.18
CA ILE A 178 -35.04 -18.17 3.93
C ILE A 178 -35.46 -17.16 5.01
N ASP A 179 -34.50 -16.49 5.66
CA ASP A 179 -34.75 -15.41 6.63
C ASP A 179 -35.19 -14.07 5.98
N GLY A 180 -35.45 -14.04 4.67
CA GLY A 180 -35.90 -12.85 3.95
C GLY A 180 -34.81 -11.80 3.69
N CYS A 181 -33.54 -12.14 3.82
CA CYS A 181 -32.43 -11.22 3.56
C CYS A 181 -32.35 -10.88 2.06
N SER A 182 -32.32 -9.58 1.75
CA SER A 182 -32.14 -9.11 0.36
C SER A 182 -30.74 -9.44 -0.16
N ARG A 183 -30.54 -9.43 -1.48
CA ARG A 183 -29.22 -9.67 -2.10
C ARG A 183 -28.17 -8.66 -1.62
N PHE A 184 -28.55 -7.39 -1.48
CA PHE A 184 -27.65 -6.38 -0.94
C PHE A 184 -27.38 -6.61 0.56
N GLY A 185 -28.39 -7.05 1.31
CA GLY A 185 -28.24 -7.47 2.70
C GLY A 185 -27.26 -8.63 2.85
N LEU A 186 -27.34 -9.64 1.99
CA LEU A 186 -26.40 -10.78 1.95
C LEU A 186 -24.96 -10.30 1.70
N TYR A 187 -24.77 -9.46 0.68
CA TYR A 187 -23.47 -8.85 0.38
C TYR A 187 -22.91 -8.10 1.59
N TRP A 188 -23.70 -7.19 2.17
CA TRP A 188 -23.23 -6.28 3.21
C TRP A 188 -23.06 -6.92 4.58
N ARG A 189 -23.95 -7.84 4.97
CA ARG A 189 -24.01 -8.41 6.33
C ARG A 189 -23.31 -9.75 6.46
N ILE A 190 -23.09 -10.48 5.35
CA ILE A 190 -22.50 -11.83 5.40
C ILE A 190 -21.19 -11.87 4.63
N LEU A 191 -21.22 -11.59 3.33
CA LEU A 191 -20.04 -11.77 2.46
C LEU A 191 -18.92 -10.78 2.80
N LEU A 192 -19.22 -9.49 2.98
CA LEU A 192 -18.22 -8.49 3.34
C LEU A 192 -17.53 -8.79 4.68
N PRO A 193 -18.25 -9.00 5.82
CA PRO A 193 -17.60 -9.27 7.10
C PRO A 193 -16.76 -10.55 7.12
N LEU A 194 -17.25 -11.62 6.49
CA LEU A 194 -16.52 -12.89 6.39
C LEU A 194 -15.27 -12.79 5.50
N SER A 195 -15.24 -11.82 4.59
CA SER A 195 -14.09 -11.53 3.72
C SER A 195 -13.14 -10.49 4.30
N GLY A 196 -13.25 -10.18 5.60
CA GLY A 196 -12.39 -9.24 6.32
C GLY A 196 -10.88 -9.39 6.03
N PRO A 197 -10.30 -10.61 6.03
CA PRO A 197 -8.90 -10.79 5.67
C PRO A 197 -8.56 -10.37 4.23
N GLY A 198 -9.44 -10.67 3.27
CA GLY A 198 -9.28 -10.28 1.86
C GLY A 198 -9.41 -8.78 1.65
N LEU A 199 -10.38 -8.15 2.31
CA LEU A 199 -10.56 -6.69 2.30
C LEU A 199 -9.36 -5.97 2.92
N ALA A 200 -8.84 -6.48 4.04
CA ALA A 200 -7.65 -5.94 4.67
C ALA A 200 -6.45 -6.02 3.72
N ALA A 201 -6.18 -7.20 3.15
CA ALA A 201 -5.08 -7.40 2.21
C ALA A 201 -5.17 -6.46 1.00
N LEU A 202 -6.34 -6.37 0.37
CA LEU A 202 -6.56 -5.45 -0.76
C LEU A 202 -6.34 -4.00 -0.34
N GLY A 203 -6.94 -3.57 0.78
CA GLY A 203 -6.82 -2.20 1.27
C GLY A 203 -5.38 -1.80 1.55
N ILE A 204 -4.58 -2.69 2.13
CA ILE A 204 -3.16 -2.44 2.41
C ILE A 204 -2.37 -2.33 1.10
N PHE A 205 -2.54 -3.26 0.17
CA PHE A 205 -1.83 -3.20 -1.11
C PHE A 205 -2.18 -1.94 -1.90
N THR A 206 -3.46 -1.57 -1.94
CA THR A 206 -3.92 -0.33 -2.58
C THR A 206 -3.35 0.90 -1.87
N PHE A 207 -3.35 0.93 -0.52
CA PHE A 207 -2.80 2.04 0.24
C PHE A 207 -1.31 2.23 -0.05
N ILE A 208 -0.50 1.17 0.07
CA ILE A 208 0.94 1.22 -0.18
C ILE A 208 1.22 1.65 -1.63
N GLY A 209 0.46 1.12 -2.59
CA GLY A 209 0.58 1.49 -4.00
C GLY A 209 0.32 2.99 -4.24
N GLN A 210 -0.75 3.53 -3.65
CA GLN A 210 -1.11 4.94 -3.83
C GLN A 210 -0.24 5.90 -3.01
N TRP A 211 0.18 5.50 -1.81
CA TRP A 211 1.08 6.28 -0.97
C TRP A 211 2.44 6.51 -1.65
N ASN A 212 2.95 5.48 -2.32
CA ASN A 212 4.22 5.51 -3.03
C ASN A 212 4.09 5.95 -4.51
N ASN A 213 2.90 6.30 -4.98
CA ASN A 213 2.68 6.62 -6.38
C ASN A 213 3.37 7.94 -6.74
N PHE A 214 4.40 7.84 -7.58
CA PHE A 214 5.17 8.97 -8.07
C PHE A 214 4.80 9.33 -9.51
N LEU A 215 4.72 8.34 -10.39
CA LEU A 215 4.65 8.56 -11.83
C LEU A 215 3.35 9.25 -12.27
N TRP A 216 2.20 8.84 -11.75
CA TRP A 216 0.94 9.44 -12.18
C TRP A 216 0.76 10.88 -11.66
N PRO A 217 0.97 11.18 -10.36
CA PRO A 217 0.94 12.56 -9.88
C PRO A 217 1.91 13.49 -10.62
N LEU A 218 3.11 13.00 -10.98
CA LEU A 218 4.09 13.77 -11.76
C LEU A 218 3.54 14.25 -13.11
N ILE A 219 2.70 13.44 -13.74
CA ILE A 219 2.17 13.72 -15.07
C ILE A 219 0.89 14.57 -15.00
N ILE A 220 0.05 14.36 -13.98
CA ILE A 220 -1.30 14.92 -13.94
C ILE A 220 -1.43 16.19 -13.11
N THR A 221 -0.43 16.53 -12.28
CA THR A 221 -0.43 17.73 -11.43
C THR A 221 0.56 18.77 -11.96
N ASN A 222 0.17 20.04 -11.85
CA ASN A 222 0.95 21.19 -12.32
C ASN A 222 1.28 22.14 -11.16
N THR A 223 0.40 22.30 -10.18
CA THR A 223 0.60 23.25 -9.08
C THR A 223 1.15 22.57 -7.82
N ASP A 224 1.96 23.30 -7.04
CA ASP A 224 2.43 22.82 -5.73
C ASP A 224 1.26 22.49 -4.80
N SER A 225 0.12 23.17 -4.95
CA SER A 225 -1.07 22.87 -4.14
C SER A 225 -1.64 21.46 -4.34
N MET A 226 -1.29 20.78 -5.44
CA MET A 226 -1.82 19.47 -5.83
C MET A 226 -0.79 18.34 -5.86
N LYS A 227 0.50 18.65 -5.72
CA LYS A 227 1.56 17.63 -5.65
C LYS A 227 1.37 16.71 -4.44
N THR A 228 1.76 15.45 -4.62
CA THR A 228 1.78 14.45 -3.55
C THR A 228 3.15 14.39 -2.88
N LEU A 229 3.19 13.76 -1.71
CA LEU A 229 4.38 13.59 -0.89
C LEU A 229 5.60 13.01 -1.64
N PRO A 230 5.49 11.96 -2.49
CA PRO A 230 6.64 11.49 -3.28
C PRO A 230 7.22 12.56 -4.22
N LEU A 231 6.37 13.40 -4.83
CA LEU A 231 6.83 14.53 -5.66
C LEU A 231 7.51 15.59 -4.79
N GLY A 232 6.93 15.92 -3.65
CA GLY A 232 7.51 16.88 -2.71
C GLY A 232 8.90 16.47 -2.21
N ILE A 233 9.11 15.17 -1.95
CA ILE A 233 10.43 14.65 -1.58
C ILE A 233 11.42 14.77 -2.75
N ALA A 234 10.98 14.48 -3.98
CA ALA A 234 11.82 14.61 -5.17
C ALA A 234 12.27 16.06 -5.43
N MET A 235 11.49 17.06 -5.00
CA MET A 235 11.83 18.49 -5.15
C MET A 235 13.08 18.91 -4.35
N PHE A 236 13.52 18.13 -3.35
CA PHE A 236 14.81 18.37 -2.67
C PHE A 236 16.03 18.05 -3.56
N GLN A 237 15.82 17.37 -4.68
CA GLN A 237 16.82 17.18 -5.74
C GLN A 237 16.62 18.30 -6.76
N SER A 238 17.44 19.34 -6.67
CA SER A 238 17.37 20.49 -7.58
C SER A 238 18.58 20.56 -8.50
N GLN A 239 18.48 21.35 -9.57
CA GLN A 239 19.62 21.59 -10.46
C GLN A 239 20.79 22.30 -9.75
N SER A 240 20.52 23.06 -8.69
CA SER A 240 21.52 23.76 -7.87
C SER A 240 22.17 22.87 -6.81
N GLY A 241 21.81 21.58 -6.75
CA GLY A 241 22.30 20.62 -5.77
C GLY A 241 21.18 19.96 -4.97
N THR A 242 21.52 18.87 -4.30
CA THR A 242 20.58 18.07 -3.51
C THR A 242 20.74 18.36 -2.02
N GLN A 243 19.63 18.70 -1.37
CA GLN A 243 19.58 18.89 0.07
C GLN A 243 19.38 17.54 0.78
N TRP A 244 20.42 16.70 0.79
CA TRP A 244 20.33 15.30 1.26
C TRP A 244 19.81 15.17 2.70
N HIS A 245 20.24 16.03 3.62
CA HIS A 245 19.80 16.02 5.03
C HIS A 245 18.30 16.31 5.15
N LEU A 246 17.79 17.31 4.41
CA LEU A 246 16.37 17.64 4.40
C LEU A 246 15.53 16.58 3.69
N MET A 247 16.02 16.02 2.57
CA MET A 247 15.36 14.94 1.85
C MET A 247 15.22 13.69 2.73
N MET A 248 16.26 13.34 3.49
CA MET A 248 16.22 12.22 4.44
C MET A 248 15.27 12.52 5.62
N ALA A 249 15.21 13.76 6.11
CA ALA A 249 14.26 14.17 7.15
C ALA A 249 12.81 14.07 6.66
N ALA A 250 12.51 14.64 5.49
CA ALA A 250 11.22 14.53 4.82
C ALA A 250 10.80 13.07 4.59
N SER A 251 11.74 12.22 4.13
CA SER A 251 11.49 10.79 3.90
C SER A 251 11.22 10.03 5.20
N SER A 252 11.90 10.41 6.29
CA SER A 252 11.67 9.85 7.63
C SER A 252 10.27 10.20 8.16
N ILE A 253 9.75 11.40 7.88
CA ILE A 253 8.38 11.77 8.21
C ILE A 253 7.38 11.01 7.31
N ALA A 254 7.71 10.83 6.04
CA ALA A 254 6.84 10.23 5.03
C ALA A 254 6.57 8.74 5.23
N ILE A 255 7.47 8.01 5.91
CA ILE A 255 7.29 6.57 6.18
C ILE A 255 6.40 6.29 7.40
N ILE A 256 6.10 7.29 8.24
CA ILE A 256 5.33 7.10 9.48
C ILE A 256 3.95 6.45 9.20
N PRO A 257 3.13 6.92 8.23
CA PRO A 257 1.81 6.34 7.99
C PRO A 257 1.87 4.91 7.45
N THR A 258 2.86 4.59 6.61
CA THR A 258 3.05 3.23 6.11
C THR A 258 3.48 2.28 7.24
N LEU A 259 4.31 2.74 8.19
CA LEU A 259 4.63 1.96 9.39
C LEU A 259 3.40 1.72 10.27
N ILE A 260 2.57 2.74 10.49
CA ILE A 260 1.31 2.60 11.25
C ILE A 260 0.40 1.56 10.59
N VAL A 261 0.19 1.68 9.27
CA VAL A 261 -0.62 0.71 8.51
C VAL A 261 -0.04 -0.68 8.63
N PHE A 262 1.28 -0.86 8.49
CA PHE A 262 1.93 -2.16 8.65
C PHE A 262 1.72 -2.77 10.05
N ILE A 263 1.92 -1.99 11.12
CA ILE A 263 1.74 -2.45 12.51
C ILE A 263 0.28 -2.86 12.77
N CYS A 264 -0.68 -2.11 12.25
CA CYS A 264 -2.10 -2.47 12.34
C CYS A 264 -2.45 -3.70 11.48
N ALA A 265 -1.78 -3.86 10.34
CA ALA A 265 -2.04 -4.87 9.32
C ALA A 265 -1.36 -6.22 9.57
N GLN A 266 -0.26 -6.28 10.31
CA GLN A 266 0.59 -7.48 10.45
C GLN A 266 -0.20 -8.75 10.84
N LYS A 267 -1.24 -8.61 11.68
CA LYS A 267 -2.11 -9.71 12.10
C LYS A 267 -2.99 -10.28 10.99
N TYR A 268 -3.32 -9.47 9.97
CA TYR A 268 -4.10 -9.88 8.80
C TYR A 268 -3.20 -10.47 7.71
N PHE A 269 -1.98 -9.95 7.52
CA PHE A 269 -0.98 -10.53 6.62
C PHE A 269 -0.65 -11.98 6.96
N ILE A 270 -0.42 -12.26 8.24
CA ILE A 270 -0.09 -13.63 8.70
C ILE A 270 -1.23 -14.60 8.37
N LYS A 271 -2.49 -14.19 8.55
CA LYS A 271 -3.67 -15.01 8.23
C LYS A 271 -3.90 -15.21 6.73
N GLY A 272 -3.65 -14.17 5.92
CA GLY A 272 -3.78 -14.23 4.46
C GLY A 272 -2.72 -15.12 3.79
N ILE A 273 -1.46 -15.01 4.22
CA ILE A 273 -0.35 -15.82 3.69
C ILE A 273 -0.48 -17.29 4.07
N THR A 274 -0.98 -17.60 5.26
CA THR A 274 -1.26 -19.00 5.66
C THR A 274 -2.32 -19.65 4.77
N MET A 275 -3.31 -18.90 4.26
CA MET A 275 -4.31 -19.45 3.35
C MET A 275 -3.74 -19.79 1.96
N THR A 276 -2.77 -19.03 1.46
CA THR A 276 -2.09 -19.34 0.18
C THR A 276 -1.02 -20.43 0.32
N GLY A 277 -0.47 -20.64 1.53
CA GLY A 277 0.55 -21.67 1.80
C GLY A 277 -0.01 -23.07 2.06
N MET A 278 -1.31 -23.21 2.37
CA MET A 278 -1.96 -24.51 2.62
C MET A 278 -2.43 -25.25 1.35
N GLY A 279 -2.14 -24.71 0.15
CA GLY A 279 -2.35 -25.41 -1.13
C GLY A 279 -1.18 -26.30 -1.57
N GLY A 280 -0.15 -26.41 -0.73
CA GLY A 280 1.08 -27.15 -1.03
C GLY A 280 1.56 -27.97 0.16
N ARG A 281 0.70 -28.87 0.65
CA ARG A 281 1.01 -30.17 1.26
C ARG A 281 -0.24 -30.85 1.80
#